data_AF-A0A0D0GQ24-F1
#
_entry.id   AF-A0A0D0GQ24-F1
#
_cell.length_a   1.000
_cell.length_b   1.000
_cell.length_c   1.000
_cell.angle_alpha   90.00
_cell.angle_beta   90.00
_cell.angle_gamma   90.00
#
_symmetry.space_group_name_H-M   'P 1'
#
loop_
_entity.id
_entity.type
_entity.pdbx_description
1 polymer ?
#
loop_
_entity_poly.entity_id
_entity_poly.type
_entity_poly.pdbx_seq_one_letter_code
_entity_poly.pdbx_strand_id
1 'polypeptide(L)'
;MISKSNFSFANNVVLRTPALPFISGTTEQEAAGLINNRSFMEALYLASPVLHQQAELLPGLALSDPKRIKIIQSLTKYYLRMSTRSTPFGLFSGCATVSWTDKAETIVLGESERKTRLDMQYLCDLIAELGKKDTIRTNLKYFPNSSHYYVGKQIRYAEYEYIFGLRQHKLSSADSSVYLEAVMLHAKNGCSFPDLVTLLEKEGVKKKNGQSLHQ
;
A
#
# COMPACT_ATOMS: atom_id res chain seq x y z
N MET A 1 -13.97 -15.34 46.25
CA MET A 1 -14.20 -15.98 44.94
C MET A 1 -14.80 -14.97 43.96
N ILE A 2 -13.98 -14.14 43.31
CA ILE A 2 -14.26 -13.43 42.05
C ILE A 2 -12.87 -13.23 41.43
N SER A 3 -12.57 -13.76 40.24
CA SER A 3 -12.72 -13.00 39.00
C SER A 3 -12.82 -13.96 37.81
N LYS A 4 -14.03 -14.01 37.23
CA LYS A 4 -14.20 -14.36 35.82
C LYS A 4 -13.49 -13.27 35.02
N SER A 5 -12.44 -13.60 34.28
CA SER A 5 -11.87 -12.65 33.34
C SER A 5 -12.92 -12.38 32.25
N ASN A 6 -13.39 -11.14 32.14
CA ASN A 6 -14.29 -10.67 31.07
C ASN A 6 -13.60 -10.61 29.69
N PHE A 7 -12.50 -11.34 29.52
CA PHE A 7 -11.69 -11.38 28.30
C PHE A 7 -11.70 -12.79 27.75
N SER A 8 -12.11 -12.92 26.49
CA SER A 8 -11.93 -14.11 25.68
C SER A 8 -10.81 -13.86 24.69
N PHE A 9 -9.80 -14.74 24.68
CA PHE A 9 -8.76 -14.69 23.64
C PHE A 9 -9.30 -15.27 22.33
N ALA A 10 -8.84 -14.73 21.21
CA ALA A 10 -9.09 -15.37 19.92
C ALA A 10 -8.41 -16.75 19.89
N ASN A 11 -9.09 -17.75 19.34
CA ASN A 11 -8.54 -19.11 19.22
C ASN A 11 -7.25 -19.17 18.40
N ASN A 12 -7.09 -18.22 17.48
CA ASN A 12 -5.94 -18.09 16.60
C ASN A 12 -5.20 -16.79 16.88
N VAL A 13 -3.87 -16.84 16.79
CA VAL A 13 -2.96 -15.71 16.93
C VAL A 13 -2.05 -15.60 15.72
N VAL A 14 -1.57 -14.38 15.46
CA VAL A 14 -0.61 -14.12 14.40
C VAL A 14 0.80 -14.30 14.94
N LEU A 15 1.47 -15.35 14.49
CA LEU A 15 2.91 -15.52 14.68
C LEU A 15 3.65 -14.66 13.67
N ARG A 16 4.64 -13.90 14.15
CA ARG A 16 5.53 -13.10 13.30
C ARG A 16 6.96 -13.50 13.57
N THR A 17 7.72 -13.75 12.52
CA THR A 17 9.10 -14.22 12.65
C THR A 17 10.02 -13.42 11.72
N PRO A 18 11.27 -13.15 12.12
CA PRO A 18 12.30 -12.75 11.16
C PRO A 18 12.46 -13.83 10.07
N ALA A 19 12.95 -13.44 8.90
CA ALA A 19 13.17 -14.37 7.79
C ALA A 19 14.43 -15.22 7.96
N LEU A 20 15.40 -14.75 8.76
CA LEU A 20 16.63 -15.46 9.06
C LEU A 20 16.72 -15.85 10.54
N PRO A 21 17.50 -16.90 10.87
CA PRO A 21 17.84 -17.21 12.26
C PRO A 21 18.45 -16.03 12.99
N PHE A 22 18.22 -15.97 14.30
CA PHE A 22 18.79 -14.92 15.15
C PHE A 22 20.31 -14.94 15.12
N ILE A 23 20.90 -13.74 14.95
CA ILE A 23 22.32 -13.48 15.11
C ILE A 23 22.51 -12.26 16.01
N SER A 24 23.58 -12.24 16.80
CA SER A 24 23.91 -11.14 17.71
C SER A 24 24.76 -10.04 17.05
N GLY A 25 25.35 -10.33 15.91
CA GLY A 25 26.26 -9.43 15.20
C GLY A 25 26.78 -10.04 13.90
N THR A 26 27.55 -9.26 13.15
CA THR A 26 28.26 -9.71 11.96
C THR A 26 29.53 -8.88 11.80
N THR A 27 30.56 -9.47 11.19
CA THR A 27 31.82 -8.77 10.89
C THR A 27 31.68 -7.91 9.62
N GLU A 28 32.63 -6.99 9.40
CA GLU A 28 32.66 -6.19 8.17
C GLU A 28 32.81 -7.08 6.91
N GLN A 29 33.61 -8.15 7.01
CA GLN A 29 33.87 -9.08 5.91
C GLN A 29 32.61 -9.87 5.54
N GLU A 30 31.90 -10.40 6.54
CA GLU A 30 30.62 -11.07 6.35
C GLU A 30 29.57 -10.12 5.74
N ALA A 31 29.46 -8.91 6.30
CA ALA A 31 28.52 -7.91 5.82
C ALA A 31 28.81 -7.47 4.38
N ALA A 32 30.08 -7.32 4.01
CA ALA A 32 30.48 -7.08 2.61
C ALA A 32 30.17 -8.28 1.71
N GLY A 33 30.30 -9.51 2.23
CA GLY A 33 29.98 -10.75 1.52
C GLY A 33 28.49 -10.95 1.23
N LEU A 34 27.59 -10.22 1.91
CA LEU A 34 26.14 -10.29 1.70
C LEU A 34 25.70 -9.95 0.28
N ILE A 35 26.52 -9.22 -0.48
CA ILE A 35 26.25 -8.92 -1.90
C ILE A 35 26.16 -10.18 -2.77
N ASN A 36 26.76 -11.28 -2.33
CA ASN A 36 26.70 -12.57 -3.01
C ASN A 36 25.51 -13.43 -2.54
N ASN A 37 24.78 -13.00 -1.50
CA ASN A 37 23.59 -13.69 -1.03
C ASN A 37 22.37 -13.20 -1.81
N ARG A 38 21.92 -14.02 -2.77
CA ARG A 38 20.79 -13.69 -3.65
C ARG A 38 19.51 -13.36 -2.88
N SER A 39 19.15 -14.14 -1.86
CA SER A 39 17.92 -13.93 -1.08
C SER A 39 17.97 -12.63 -0.29
N PHE A 40 19.12 -12.30 0.29
CA PHE A 40 19.32 -11.03 0.99
C PHE A 40 19.28 -9.85 0.02
N MET A 41 19.95 -9.94 -1.14
CA MET A 41 19.94 -8.86 -2.13
C MET A 41 18.55 -8.64 -2.74
N GLU A 42 17.76 -9.70 -2.95
CA GLU A 42 16.36 -9.54 -3.36
C GLU A 42 15.53 -8.81 -2.28
N ALA A 43 15.68 -9.21 -1.01
CA ALA A 43 15.01 -8.55 0.10
C ALA A 43 15.41 -7.06 0.19
N LEU A 44 16.71 -6.77 0.02
CA LEU A 44 17.27 -5.43 0.02
C LEU A 44 16.73 -4.59 -1.15
N TYR A 45 16.66 -5.15 -2.36
CA TYR A 45 16.11 -4.47 -3.53
C TYR A 45 14.69 -3.99 -3.28
N LEU A 46 13.83 -4.85 -2.73
CA LEU A 46 12.44 -4.51 -2.45
C LEU A 46 12.28 -3.47 -1.33
N ALA A 47 13.20 -3.42 -0.37
CA ALA A 47 13.14 -2.48 0.74
C ALA A 47 13.86 -1.15 0.48
N SER A 48 14.94 -1.17 -0.30
CA SER A 48 15.76 -0.01 -0.61
C SER A 48 16.51 -0.22 -1.93
N PRO A 49 15.87 0.09 -3.07
CA PRO A 49 16.50 0.00 -4.39
C PRO A 49 17.79 0.82 -4.48
N VAL A 50 17.84 1.97 -3.81
CA VAL A 50 19.02 2.85 -3.78
C VAL A 50 20.20 2.18 -3.08
N LEU A 51 19.97 1.54 -1.92
CA LEU A 51 21.03 0.84 -1.20
C LEU A 51 21.46 -0.43 -1.95
N HIS A 52 20.52 -1.13 -2.59
CA HIS A 52 20.85 -2.26 -3.47
C HIS A 52 21.83 -1.86 -4.57
N GLN A 53 21.53 -0.79 -5.33
CA GLN A 53 22.42 -0.28 -6.38
C GLN A 53 23.78 0.13 -5.83
N GLN A 54 23.82 0.74 -4.64
CA GLN A 54 25.08 1.09 -3.99
C GLN A 54 25.89 -0.16 -3.58
N ALA A 55 25.22 -1.21 -3.12
CA ALA A 55 25.84 -2.47 -2.74
C ALA A 55 26.44 -3.22 -3.93
N GLU A 56 25.83 -3.12 -5.12
CA GLU A 56 26.39 -3.67 -6.37
C GLU A 56 27.72 -3.02 -6.76
N LEU A 57 27.95 -1.76 -6.36
CA LEU A 57 29.20 -1.05 -6.62
C LEU A 57 30.30 -1.35 -5.60
N LEU A 58 29.99 -2.08 -4.51
CA LEU A 58 30.91 -2.36 -3.41
C LEU A 58 32.25 -3.00 -3.84
N PRO A 59 32.30 -3.94 -4.81
CA PRO A 59 33.56 -4.53 -5.27
C PRO A 59 34.55 -3.52 -5.86
N GLY A 60 34.06 -2.40 -6.42
CA GLY A 60 34.88 -1.36 -7.04
C GLY A 60 35.39 -0.29 -6.07
N LEU A 61 34.98 -0.31 -4.80
CA LEU A 61 35.34 0.70 -3.81
C LEU A 61 36.55 0.25 -2.97
N ALA A 62 37.53 1.15 -2.82
CA ALA A 62 38.68 0.95 -1.95
C ALA A 62 38.26 0.73 -0.49
N LEU A 63 39.05 -0.05 0.26
CA LEU A 63 38.74 -0.38 1.67
C LEU A 63 38.59 0.87 2.56
N SER A 64 39.41 1.90 2.32
CA SER A 64 39.40 3.16 3.06
C SER A 64 38.33 4.15 2.58
N ASP A 65 37.55 3.82 1.55
CA ASP A 65 36.54 4.72 1.01
C ASP A 65 35.40 4.94 2.05
N PRO A 66 35.14 6.19 2.47
CA PRO A 66 34.04 6.49 3.40
C PRO A 66 32.67 5.99 2.92
N LYS A 67 32.45 5.92 1.60
CA LYS A 67 31.23 5.39 0.99
C LYS A 67 31.11 3.88 1.22
N ARG A 68 32.22 3.14 1.10
CA ARG A 68 32.27 1.69 1.37
C ARG A 68 31.84 1.41 2.81
N ILE A 69 32.41 2.13 3.77
CA ILE A 69 32.10 1.99 5.19
C ILE A 69 30.60 2.22 5.44
N LYS A 70 30.02 3.29 4.86
CA LYS A 70 28.58 3.59 4.99
C LYS A 70 27.68 2.53 4.38
N ILE A 71 28.06 1.97 3.22
CA ILE A 71 27.33 0.88 2.58
C ILE A 71 27.35 -0.35 3.50
N ILE A 72 28.53 -0.77 3.96
CA ILE A 72 28.66 -1.95 4.82
C ILE A 72 27.85 -1.78 6.11
N GLN A 73 27.94 -0.63 6.78
CA GLN A 73 27.11 -0.33 7.95
C GLN A 73 25.61 -0.44 7.66
N SER A 74 25.18 -0.04 6.47
CA SER A 74 23.77 -0.14 6.07
C SER A 74 23.38 -1.59 5.77
N LEU A 75 24.21 -2.35 5.06
CA LEU A 75 24.02 -3.78 4.84
C LEU A 75 23.92 -4.55 6.16
N THR A 76 24.82 -4.28 7.11
CA THR A 76 24.78 -4.84 8.47
C THR A 76 23.43 -4.56 9.15
N LYS A 77 22.93 -3.32 9.09
CA LYS A 77 21.63 -2.96 9.70
C LYS A 77 20.47 -3.74 9.06
N TYR A 78 20.45 -3.88 7.74
CA TYR A 78 19.41 -4.65 7.05
C TYR A 78 19.51 -6.14 7.33
N TYR A 79 20.71 -6.70 7.44
CA TYR A 79 20.94 -8.10 7.76
C TYR A 79 20.52 -8.44 9.20
N LEU A 80 20.91 -7.59 10.16
CA LEU A 80 20.44 -7.68 11.53
C LEU A 80 18.92 -7.55 11.61
N ARG A 81 18.30 -6.65 10.85
CA ARG A 81 16.85 -6.54 10.77
C ARG A 81 16.20 -7.86 10.32
N MET A 82 16.76 -8.50 9.29
CA MET A 82 16.28 -9.77 8.74
C MET A 82 16.35 -10.94 9.74
N SER A 83 17.24 -10.81 10.73
CA SER A 83 17.57 -11.86 11.70
C SER A 83 16.96 -11.61 13.09
N THR A 84 16.61 -10.36 13.43
CA THR A 84 16.23 -9.98 14.81
C THR A 84 14.86 -9.33 14.93
N ARG A 85 14.29 -8.77 13.85
CA ARG A 85 13.01 -8.06 13.92
C ARG A 85 11.89 -8.87 13.27
N SER A 86 10.86 -9.19 14.06
CA SER A 86 9.63 -9.83 13.60
C SER A 86 8.58 -8.87 13.04
N THR A 87 8.90 -7.58 12.85
CA THR A 87 7.93 -6.62 12.28
C THR A 87 7.75 -6.84 10.78
N PRO A 88 6.54 -7.20 10.30
CA PRO A 88 6.27 -7.55 8.90
C PRO A 88 6.73 -6.45 7.93
N PHE A 89 7.75 -6.74 7.13
CA PHE A 89 8.27 -5.78 6.15
C PHE A 89 8.98 -6.49 4.98
N GLY A 90 8.42 -6.38 3.78
CA GLY A 90 9.00 -6.96 2.57
C GLY A 90 9.31 -8.46 2.76
N LEU A 91 10.52 -8.86 2.36
CA LEU A 91 11.02 -10.23 2.55
C LEU A 91 11.83 -10.41 3.85
N PHE A 92 11.83 -9.43 4.77
CA PHE A 92 12.65 -9.49 5.99
C PHE A 92 12.04 -10.33 7.11
N SER A 93 10.76 -10.67 6.99
CA SER A 93 9.98 -11.30 8.07
C SER A 93 8.71 -11.93 7.50
N GLY A 94 8.24 -13.00 8.12
CA GLY A 94 7.02 -13.71 7.75
C GLY A 94 5.88 -13.52 8.76
N CYS A 95 4.68 -13.93 8.36
CA CYS A 95 3.51 -14.07 9.23
C CYS A 95 2.91 -15.46 9.03
N ALA A 96 2.46 -16.06 10.12
CA ALA A 96 1.67 -17.29 10.12
C ALA A 96 0.53 -17.16 11.12
N THR A 97 -0.51 -17.98 10.94
CA THR A 97 -1.59 -18.11 11.92
C THR A 97 -1.37 -19.41 12.68
N VAL A 98 -1.39 -19.34 14.01
CA VAL A 98 -1.27 -20.50 14.90
C VAL A 98 -2.39 -20.48 15.94
N SER A 99 -2.72 -21.64 16.50
CA SER A 99 -3.77 -21.77 17.52
C SER A 99 -3.15 -21.97 18.91
N TRP A 100 -3.91 -21.65 19.95
CA TRP A 100 -3.52 -21.96 21.33
C TRP A 100 -3.49 -23.47 21.56
N THR A 101 -2.53 -23.92 22.37
CA THR A 101 -2.39 -25.31 22.80
C THR A 101 -2.25 -25.36 24.32
N ASP A 102 -2.77 -26.41 24.96
CA ASP A 102 -2.63 -26.60 26.41
C ASP A 102 -1.24 -27.14 26.81
N LYS A 103 -0.37 -27.39 25.82
CA LYS A 103 0.97 -27.94 25.99
C LYS A 103 1.99 -27.00 25.36
N ALA A 104 3.16 -26.89 26.00
CA ALA A 104 4.30 -26.21 25.41
C ALA A 104 4.80 -27.02 24.20
N GLU A 105 4.75 -26.41 23.02
CA GLU A 105 5.17 -27.02 21.76
C GLU A 105 6.19 -26.12 21.04
N THR A 106 7.15 -26.75 20.36
CA THR A 106 8.07 -26.04 19.47
C THR A 106 7.39 -25.86 18.13
N ILE A 107 7.29 -24.61 17.67
CA ILE A 107 6.75 -24.31 16.35
C ILE A 107 7.85 -24.50 15.30
N VAL A 108 7.62 -25.42 14.37
CA VAL A 108 8.45 -25.59 13.18
C VAL A 108 7.77 -24.84 12.03
N LEU A 109 8.50 -23.88 11.45
CA LEU A 109 8.00 -23.12 10.30
C LEU A 109 8.09 -24.00 9.04
N GLY A 110 6.98 -24.08 8.30
CA GLY A 110 6.94 -24.72 6.98
C GLY A 110 7.48 -23.82 5.88
N GLU A 111 7.15 -24.17 4.64
CA GLU A 111 7.51 -23.36 3.47
C GLU A 111 6.85 -21.97 3.50
N SER A 112 7.60 -20.95 3.09
CA SER A 112 7.12 -19.57 3.01
C SER A 112 6.47 -19.29 1.65
N GLU A 113 5.25 -18.78 1.65
CA GLU A 113 4.58 -18.27 0.45
C GLU A 113 4.78 -16.75 0.30
N ARG A 114 5.11 -16.29 -0.91
CA ARG A 114 5.22 -14.86 -1.23
C ARG A 114 3.91 -14.33 -1.79
N LYS A 115 3.34 -13.32 -1.12
CA LYS A 115 2.21 -12.54 -1.65
C LYS A 115 2.67 -11.14 -2.02
N THR A 116 2.60 -10.82 -3.31
CA THR A 116 3.04 -9.53 -3.86
C THR A 116 1.83 -8.74 -4.32
N ARG A 117 1.78 -7.46 -3.96
CA ARG A 117 0.81 -6.49 -4.48
C ARG A 117 1.57 -5.35 -5.14
N LEU A 118 0.93 -4.73 -6.13
CA LEU A 118 1.42 -3.47 -6.66
C LEU A 118 1.36 -2.40 -5.56
N ASP A 119 2.27 -1.45 -5.66
CA ASP A 119 2.26 -0.29 -4.79
C ASP A 119 0.94 0.50 -4.97
N MET A 120 0.38 1.00 -3.86
CA MET A 120 -0.91 1.67 -3.89
C MET A 120 -0.85 3.00 -4.64
N GLN A 121 0.26 3.73 -4.57
CA GLN A 121 0.45 4.96 -5.34
C GLN A 121 0.44 4.63 -6.82
N TYR A 122 1.26 3.66 -7.23
CA TYR A 122 1.33 3.21 -8.62
C TYR A 122 -0.05 2.79 -9.15
N LEU A 123 -0.83 2.03 -8.37
CA LEU A 123 -2.19 1.64 -8.75
C LEU A 123 -3.12 2.84 -8.91
N CYS A 124 -3.09 3.80 -7.99
CA CYS A 124 -3.90 5.01 -8.07
C CYS A 124 -3.57 5.82 -9.34
N ASP A 125 -2.29 6.02 -9.63
CA ASP A 125 -1.85 6.77 -10.80
C ASP A 125 -2.22 6.05 -12.09
N LEU A 126 -2.03 4.72 -12.14
CA LEU A 126 -2.45 3.91 -13.29
C LEU A 126 -3.96 4.01 -13.53
N ILE A 127 -4.78 3.91 -12.49
CA ILE A 127 -6.24 4.04 -12.61
C ILE A 127 -6.61 5.43 -13.10
N ALA A 128 -5.97 6.48 -12.58
CA ALA A 128 -6.21 7.86 -13.02
C ALA A 128 -5.86 8.05 -14.51
N GLU A 129 -4.73 7.53 -14.97
CA GLU A 129 -4.36 7.60 -16.39
C GLU A 129 -5.29 6.78 -17.30
N LEU A 130 -5.72 5.60 -16.86
CA LEU A 130 -6.69 4.80 -17.61
C LEU A 130 -8.07 5.48 -17.69
N GLY A 131 -8.50 6.14 -16.62
CA GLY A 131 -9.78 6.88 -16.57
C GLY A 131 -9.88 8.05 -17.55
N LYS A 132 -8.74 8.58 -18.04
CA LYS A 132 -8.71 9.64 -19.06
C LYS A 132 -9.07 9.13 -20.46
N LYS A 133 -8.97 7.82 -20.71
CA LYS A 133 -9.27 7.24 -22.03
C LYS A 133 -10.77 7.07 -22.19
N ASP A 134 -11.36 7.69 -23.21
CA ASP A 134 -12.80 7.62 -23.45
C ASP A 134 -13.32 6.18 -23.58
N THR A 135 -12.56 5.29 -24.24
CA THR A 135 -12.93 3.88 -24.40
C THR A 135 -13.04 3.13 -23.06
N ILE A 136 -12.31 3.54 -22.03
CA ILE A 136 -12.40 2.97 -20.69
C ILE A 136 -13.49 3.71 -19.91
N ARG A 137 -13.43 5.05 -19.89
CA ARG A 137 -14.32 5.93 -19.14
C ARG A 137 -15.80 5.63 -19.36
N THR A 138 -16.20 5.31 -20.59
CA THR A 138 -17.60 4.97 -20.93
C THR A 138 -18.06 3.60 -20.44
N ASN A 139 -17.13 2.70 -20.13
CA ASN A 139 -17.41 1.34 -19.64
C ASN A 139 -17.27 1.21 -18.12
N LEU A 140 -16.82 2.27 -17.42
CA LEU A 140 -16.71 2.27 -15.96
C LEU A 140 -18.08 2.46 -15.29
N LYS A 141 -18.22 1.93 -14.07
CA LYS A 141 -19.31 2.26 -13.15
C LYS A 141 -18.89 3.35 -12.19
N TYR A 142 -19.69 4.40 -12.10
CA TYR A 142 -19.52 5.54 -11.20
C TYR A 142 -20.45 5.41 -10.02
N PHE A 143 -19.96 5.81 -8.86
CA PHE A 143 -20.69 5.84 -7.60
C PHE A 143 -20.52 7.21 -6.95
N PRO A 144 -21.53 7.69 -6.21
CA PRO A 144 -21.36 8.83 -5.31
C PRO A 144 -20.17 8.63 -4.37
N ASN A 145 -19.34 9.65 -4.20
CA ASN A 145 -18.25 9.60 -3.23
C ASN A 145 -18.82 9.38 -1.83
N SER A 146 -18.48 8.28 -1.16
CA SER A 146 -19.10 7.88 0.12
C SER A 146 -18.88 8.84 1.29
N SER A 147 -17.94 9.78 1.16
CA SER A 147 -17.70 10.84 2.14
C SER A 147 -18.66 12.03 2.01
N HIS A 148 -19.56 12.02 1.02
CA HIS A 148 -20.45 13.16 0.79
C HIS A 148 -21.49 13.35 1.90
N TYR A 149 -21.79 14.60 2.23
CA TYR A 149 -22.87 14.99 3.14
C TYR A 149 -23.41 16.38 2.77
N TYR A 150 -24.62 16.69 3.22
CA TYR A 150 -25.29 17.95 2.90
C TYR A 150 -25.09 18.99 4.00
N VAL A 151 -24.84 20.24 3.59
CA VAL A 151 -24.85 21.43 4.46
C VAL A 151 -25.62 22.54 3.75
N GLY A 152 -26.85 22.78 4.20
CA GLY A 152 -27.75 23.72 3.52
C GLY A 152 -28.00 23.29 2.07
N LYS A 153 -27.67 24.16 1.11
CA LYS A 153 -27.79 23.88 -0.33
C LYS A 153 -26.50 23.36 -0.97
N GLN A 154 -25.55 22.85 -0.18
CA GLN A 154 -24.28 22.35 -0.67
C GLN A 154 -24.07 20.89 -0.32
N ILE A 155 -23.45 20.15 -1.24
CA ILE A 155 -22.89 18.83 -1.00
C ILE A 155 -21.40 19.02 -0.73
N ARG A 156 -20.94 18.54 0.42
CA ARG A 156 -19.52 18.54 0.80
C ARG A 156 -18.99 17.12 0.73
N TYR A 157 -17.75 16.95 0.30
CA TYR A 157 -17.11 15.64 0.18
C TYR A 157 -15.60 15.75 0.37
N ALA A 158 -14.97 14.69 0.85
CA ALA A 158 -13.53 14.60 0.91
C ALA A 158 -12.98 14.12 -0.44
N GLU A 159 -12.05 14.88 -0.99
CA GLU A 159 -11.23 14.48 -2.11
C GLU A 159 -9.76 14.49 -1.70
N TYR A 160 -8.91 14.01 -2.59
CA TYR A 160 -7.48 14.05 -2.38
C TYR A 160 -6.75 14.34 -3.67
N GLU A 161 -5.62 15.01 -3.52
CA GLU A 161 -4.66 15.25 -4.58
C GLU A 161 -3.27 14.79 -4.14
N TYR A 162 -2.42 14.46 -5.11
CA TYR A 162 -1.03 14.14 -4.83
C TYR A 162 -0.16 15.35 -5.14
N ILE A 163 0.36 15.99 -4.10
CA ILE A 163 1.30 17.11 -4.21
C ILE A 163 2.66 16.60 -3.74
N PHE A 164 3.67 16.63 -4.62
CA PHE A 164 5.00 16.08 -4.37
C PHE A 164 5.01 14.62 -3.85
N GLY A 165 4.07 13.79 -4.34
CA GLY A 165 3.94 12.39 -3.93
C GLY A 165 3.27 12.17 -2.57
N LEU A 166 2.82 13.23 -1.90
CA LEU A 166 2.06 13.15 -0.66
C LEU A 166 0.57 13.31 -0.95
N ARG A 167 -0.23 12.38 -0.41
CA ARG A 167 -1.69 12.47 -0.46
C ARG A 167 -2.17 13.59 0.45
N GLN A 168 -2.66 14.68 -0.12
CA GLN A 168 -3.29 15.76 0.62
C GLN A 168 -4.80 15.63 0.51
N HIS A 169 -5.47 15.55 1.65
CA HIS A 169 -6.92 15.52 1.71
C HIS A 169 -7.47 16.94 1.79
N LYS A 170 -8.49 17.21 0.98
CA LYS A 170 -9.21 18.48 0.96
C LYS A 170 -10.70 18.19 1.09
N LEU A 171 -11.38 19.06 1.84
CA LEU A 171 -12.83 19.11 1.84
C LEU A 171 -13.29 20.04 0.71
N SER A 172 -14.02 19.49 -0.23
CA SER A 172 -14.57 20.22 -1.37
C SER A 172 -16.09 20.27 -1.29
N SER A 173 -16.68 21.23 -2.00
CA SER A 173 -18.11 21.48 -1.97
C SER A 173 -18.64 21.82 -3.36
N ALA A 174 -19.81 21.31 -3.69
CA ALA A 174 -20.57 21.66 -4.87
C ALA A 174 -21.98 22.12 -4.46
N ASP A 175 -22.57 23.05 -5.21
CA ASP A 175 -23.96 23.44 -4.99
C ASP A 175 -24.90 22.28 -5.37
N SER A 176 -25.87 22.03 -4.51
CA SER A 176 -26.90 21.03 -4.73
C SER A 176 -27.87 21.56 -5.79
N SER A 177 -27.94 20.87 -6.92
CA SER A 177 -28.90 21.12 -7.98
C SER A 177 -29.76 19.90 -8.19
N VAL A 178 -30.96 20.09 -8.74
CA VAL A 178 -31.86 18.98 -9.10
C VAL A 178 -31.18 17.94 -9.99
N TYR A 179 -30.29 18.39 -10.90
CA TYR A 179 -29.51 17.52 -11.77
C TYR A 179 -28.48 16.69 -11.01
N LEU A 180 -27.74 17.31 -10.07
CA LEU A 180 -26.73 16.62 -9.28
C LEU A 180 -27.39 15.63 -8.32
N GLU A 181 -28.51 15.99 -7.69
CA GLU A 181 -29.29 15.10 -6.83
C GLU A 181 -29.82 13.88 -7.60
N ALA A 182 -30.33 14.08 -8.82
CA ALA A 182 -30.76 12.99 -9.69
C ALA A 182 -29.61 12.03 -10.04
N VAL A 183 -28.44 12.57 -10.41
CA VAL A 183 -27.23 11.77 -10.68
C VAL A 183 -26.80 10.97 -9.45
N MET A 184 -26.76 11.62 -8.27
CA MET A 184 -26.35 10.99 -7.02
C MET A 184 -27.30 9.85 -6.62
N LEU A 185 -28.61 10.04 -6.79
CA LEU A 185 -29.62 9.03 -6.51
C LEU A 185 -29.51 7.85 -7.49
N HIS A 186 -29.38 8.13 -8.79
CA HIS A 186 -29.33 7.09 -9.82
C HIS A 186 -28.03 6.27 -9.75
N ALA A 187 -26.91 6.90 -9.40
CA ALA A 187 -25.61 6.25 -9.28
C ALA A 187 -25.38 5.51 -7.94
N LYS A 188 -26.34 5.51 -7.01
CA LYS A 188 -26.18 4.90 -5.67
C LYS A 188 -25.70 3.45 -5.71
N ASN A 189 -26.15 2.67 -6.70
CA ASN A 189 -25.76 1.27 -6.90
C ASN A 189 -24.77 1.08 -8.07
N GLY A 190 -24.17 2.16 -8.55
CA GLY A 190 -23.26 2.17 -9.69
C GLY A 190 -23.98 2.42 -11.01
N CYS A 191 -23.52 3.41 -11.78
CA CYS A 191 -24.11 3.78 -13.08
C CYS A 191 -23.01 4.03 -14.12
N SER A 192 -23.24 3.70 -15.39
CA SER A 192 -22.26 3.95 -16.45
C SER A 192 -22.26 5.43 -16.88
N PHE A 193 -21.15 5.91 -17.43
CA PHE A 193 -21.11 7.29 -17.93
C PHE A 193 -22.17 7.57 -19.02
N PRO A 194 -22.39 6.68 -20.03
CA PRO A 194 -23.48 6.87 -21.00
C PRO A 194 -24.87 6.96 -20.38
N ASP A 195 -25.16 6.17 -19.34
CA ASP A 195 -26.44 6.21 -18.65
C ASP A 195 -26.64 7.54 -17.90
N LEU A 196 -25.59 8.04 -17.25
CA LEU A 196 -25.61 9.36 -16.59
C LEU A 196 -25.82 10.50 -17.60
N VAL A 197 -25.19 10.43 -18.77
CA VAL A 197 -25.42 11.40 -19.85
C VAL A 197 -26.87 11.33 -20.32
N THR A 198 -27.41 10.14 -20.54
CA THR A 198 -28.81 9.94 -20.98
C THR A 198 -29.80 10.45 -19.93
N LEU A 199 -29.51 10.25 -18.64
CA LEU A 199 -30.30 10.80 -17.54
C LEU A 199 -30.37 12.33 -17.61
N LEU A 200 -29.22 12.99 -17.77
CA LEU A 200 -29.16 14.45 -17.84
C LEU A 200 -29.81 15.01 -19.11
N GLU A 201 -29.69 14.32 -20.25
CA GLU A 201 -30.35 14.69 -21.50
C GLU A 201 -31.89 14.64 -21.37
N LYS A 202 -32.43 13.64 -20.65
CA LYS A 202 -33.87 13.54 -20.36
C LYS A 202 -34.39 14.70 -19.48
N GLU A 203 -33.54 15.19 -18.58
CA GLU A 203 -33.83 16.34 -17.72
C GLU A 203 -33.61 17.70 -18.46
N GLY A 204 -33.35 17.67 -19.77
CA GLY A 204 -33.25 18.87 -20.62
C GLY A 204 -31.86 19.51 -20.66
N VAL A 205 -30.83 18.87 -20.10
CA VAL A 205 -29.44 19.37 -20.17
C VAL A 205 -28.88 19.09 -21.56
N LYS A 206 -28.59 20.16 -22.33
CA LYS A 206 -27.94 20.02 -23.64
C LYS A 206 -26.48 19.61 -23.48
N LYS A 207 -26.06 18.59 -24.22
CA LYS A 207 -24.66 18.17 -24.33
C LYS A 207 -23.80 19.33 -24.84
N LYS A 208 -22.96 19.89 -23.97
CA LYS A 208 -21.86 20.78 -24.38
C LYS A 208 -20.63 19.90 -24.61
N ASN A 209 -19.97 20.07 -25.75
CA ASN A 209 -18.84 19.24 -26.19
C ASN A 209 -17.83 18.96 -25.06
N GLY A 210 -17.81 17.72 -24.57
CA GLY A 210 -16.60 16.97 -24.16
C GLY A 210 -15.62 17.57 -23.15
N GLN A 211 -15.92 18.67 -22.46
CA GLN A 211 -15.00 19.18 -21.43
C GLN A 211 -15.30 18.53 -20.08
N SER A 212 -14.29 17.79 -19.62
CA SER A 212 -14.14 17.23 -18.29
C SER A 212 -14.69 18.15 -17.19
N LEU A 213 -15.73 17.71 -16.48
CA LEU A 213 -16.11 18.24 -15.17
C LEU A 213 -15.09 17.77 -14.12
N HIS A 214 -13.83 18.15 -14.30
CA HIS A 214 -12.82 18.13 -13.24
C HIS A 214 -12.43 19.57 -12.97
N GLN A 215 -13.14 20.19 -12.05
CA GLN A 215 -12.71 21.37 -11.29
C GLN A 215 -13.09 21.14 -9.83
#